data_AF-G4U1G8-F1
#
_entry.id   AF-G4U1G8-F1
#
_cell.length_a   1.000
_cell.length_b   1.000
_cell.length_c   1.000
_cell.angle_alpha   90.00
_cell.angle_beta   90.00
_cell.angle_gamma   90.00
#
_symmetry.space_group_name_H-M   'P 1'
#
loop_
_entity.id
_entity.type
_entity.pdbx_description
1 polymer ?
#
loop_
_entity_poly.entity_id
_entity_poly.type
_entity_poly.pdbx_seq_one_letter_code
_entity_poly.pdbx_strand_id
1 'polypeptide(L)'
;MPDTLKEFNDAWKHYIVTLRNILARMDGLNRSRDQGVKGSIEKIKGTKIDTRDIADYKQEILQATRICKDAVNFCQNQLQAEVWKVARLEPKKPRPMGTQHKTCLPGTRVAILREIRQWSLDPNADKCIFWLCDVGGSGKSTVALTMCEEWDNTEGVLVGRFFFSKNARQTSETDVFCPVIADDISGQNKMILKQIKTIKEEDPNLPRRGLRHQFSKLIEEPLQLAGTYIVLVIDAMDECKEEMRGELIKLLVEKLSSMPKLKLFITSRPEPDITAILQVQLG
;
A
#
# COMPACT_ATOMS: atom_id res chain seq x y z
N MET A 1 -13.17 11.64 -17.34
CA MET A 1 -13.93 10.51 -16.76
C MET A 1 -15.44 10.60 -17.00
N PRO A 2 -16.11 11.77 -16.87
CA PRO A 2 -17.54 11.90 -17.22
C PRO A 2 -17.84 11.55 -18.69
N ASP A 3 -16.95 11.94 -19.60
CA ASP A 3 -17.12 11.73 -21.05
C ASP A 3 -16.94 10.26 -21.46
N THR A 4 -16.03 9.53 -20.83
CA THR A 4 -15.77 8.11 -21.14
C THR A 4 -16.93 7.22 -20.70
N LEU A 5 -17.53 7.49 -19.52
CA LEU A 5 -18.73 6.78 -19.07
C LEU A 5 -19.93 7.06 -19.96
N LYS A 6 -20.02 8.29 -20.50
CA LYS A 6 -21.05 8.66 -21.47
C LYS A 6 -20.89 7.87 -22.77
N GLU A 7 -19.67 7.78 -23.32
CA GLU A 7 -19.39 7.00 -24.54
C GLU A 7 -19.70 5.50 -24.37
N PHE A 8 -19.34 4.90 -23.23
CA PHE A 8 -19.74 3.51 -22.93
C PHE A 8 -21.25 3.35 -22.84
N ASN A 9 -21.93 4.25 -22.13
CA ASN A 9 -23.38 4.20 -21.98
C ASN A 9 -24.09 4.33 -23.33
N ASP A 10 -23.59 5.18 -24.22
CA ASP A 10 -24.14 5.38 -25.56
C ASP A 10 -23.91 4.13 -26.44
N ALA A 11 -22.72 3.52 -26.39
CA ALA A 11 -22.42 2.27 -27.10
C ALA A 11 -23.28 1.10 -26.59
N TRP A 12 -23.47 1.00 -25.27
CA TRP A 12 -24.30 -0.02 -24.63
C TRP A 12 -25.79 0.13 -25.01
N LYS A 13 -26.31 1.36 -24.96
CA LYS A 13 -27.67 1.66 -25.41
C LYS A 13 -27.86 1.32 -26.89
N HIS A 14 -26.91 1.70 -27.74
CA HIS A 14 -26.95 1.39 -29.16
C HIS A 14 -26.98 -0.12 -29.40
N TYR A 15 -26.14 -0.90 -28.71
CA TYR A 15 -26.13 -2.36 -28.80
C TYR A 15 -27.50 -2.98 -28.43
N ILE A 16 -28.07 -2.57 -27.30
CA ILE A 16 -29.39 -3.05 -26.87
C ILE A 16 -30.50 -2.69 -27.87
N VAL A 17 -30.49 -1.46 -28.40
CA VAL A 17 -31.48 -1.02 -29.39
C VAL A 17 -31.36 -1.85 -30.66
N THR A 18 -30.15 -2.08 -31.15
CA THR A 18 -29.92 -2.91 -32.35
C THR A 18 -30.43 -4.33 -32.16
N LEU A 19 -30.13 -4.98 -31.03
CA LEU A 19 -30.64 -6.32 -30.74
C LEU A 19 -32.17 -6.37 -30.65
N ARG A 20 -32.80 -5.37 -30.01
CA ARG A 20 -34.26 -5.26 -29.94
C ARG A 20 -34.90 -5.09 -31.32
N ASN A 21 -34.30 -4.28 -32.19
CA ASN A 21 -34.79 -4.07 -33.54
C ASN A 21 -34.69 -5.36 -34.37
N ILE A 22 -33.58 -6.10 -34.25
CA ILE A 22 -33.41 -7.40 -34.90
C ILE A 22 -34.45 -8.40 -34.40
N LEU A 23 -34.66 -8.49 -33.09
CA LEU A 23 -35.68 -9.36 -32.49
C LEU A 23 -37.09 -9.03 -33.01
N ALA A 24 -37.45 -7.74 -33.05
CA ALA A 24 -38.75 -7.28 -33.55
C ALA A 24 -38.96 -7.63 -35.04
N ARG A 25 -37.90 -7.51 -35.86
CA ARG A 25 -37.91 -7.92 -37.28
C ARG A 25 -38.11 -9.44 -37.41
N MET A 26 -37.42 -10.24 -36.59
CA MET A 26 -37.57 -11.70 -36.54
C MET A 26 -39.00 -12.12 -36.13
N ASP A 27 -39.55 -11.47 -35.11
CA ASP A 27 -40.92 -11.73 -34.64
C ASP A 27 -41.97 -11.37 -35.70
N GLY A 28 -41.73 -10.29 -36.46
CA GLY A 28 -42.54 -9.92 -37.62
C GLY A 28 -42.57 -11.02 -38.68
N LEU A 29 -41.40 -11.55 -39.03
CA LEU A 29 -41.26 -12.66 -39.98
C LEU A 29 -41.99 -13.94 -39.50
N ASN A 30 -41.86 -14.27 -38.21
CA ASN A 30 -42.56 -15.42 -37.63
C ASN A 30 -44.08 -15.27 -37.67
N ARG A 31 -44.62 -14.10 -37.31
CA ARG A 31 -46.06 -13.82 -37.36
C ARG A 31 -46.62 -13.87 -38.78
N SER A 32 -45.90 -13.33 -39.77
CA SER A 32 -46.29 -13.42 -41.18
C SER A 32 -46.31 -14.87 -41.69
N ARG A 33 -45.40 -15.72 -41.19
CA ARG A 33 -45.40 -17.15 -41.50
C ARG A 33 -46.61 -17.87 -40.89
N ASP A 34 -46.94 -17.61 -39.63
CA ASP A 34 -48.09 -18.23 -38.96
C ASP A 34 -49.45 -17.81 -39.56
N GLN A 35 -49.56 -16.56 -40.04
CA GLN A 35 -50.74 -16.08 -40.76
C GLN A 35 -50.85 -16.67 -42.18
N GLY A 36 -49.72 -16.87 -42.87
CA GLY A 36 -49.66 -17.53 -44.19
C GLY A 36 -50.01 -19.02 -44.13
N VAL A 37 -49.75 -19.70 -43.01
CA VAL A 37 -50.13 -21.11 -42.78
C VAL A 37 -51.63 -21.28 -42.53
N LYS A 38 -52.32 -20.27 -41.97
CA LYS A 38 -53.79 -20.30 -41.76
C LYS A 38 -54.60 -19.94 -43.01
N GLY A 39 -54.00 -19.27 -44.00
CA GLY A 39 -54.65 -18.88 -45.25
C GLY A 39 -54.12 -19.66 -46.46
N SER A 40 -54.81 -20.75 -46.80
CA SER A 40 -54.65 -21.54 -48.04
C SER A 40 -53.31 -22.26 -48.23
N ILE A 41 -53.40 -23.60 -48.23
CA ILE A 41 -52.30 -24.59 -48.38
C ILE A 41 -51.48 -24.42 -49.70
N GLU A 42 -51.90 -23.58 -50.64
CA GLU A 42 -51.18 -23.37 -51.91
C GLU A 42 -50.12 -22.25 -51.91
N LYS A 43 -49.94 -21.47 -50.82
CA LYS A 43 -48.90 -20.41 -50.74
C LYS A 43 -47.58 -20.82 -50.07
N ILE A 44 -47.34 -22.12 -49.89
CA ILE A 44 -46.14 -22.65 -49.18
C ILE A 44 -44.81 -22.41 -49.95
N LYS A 45 -44.83 -21.84 -51.17
CA LYS A 45 -43.59 -21.45 -51.88
C LYS A 45 -43.02 -20.07 -51.52
N GLY A 46 -43.66 -19.27 -50.66
CA GLY A 46 -43.42 -17.83 -50.61
C GLY A 46 -43.00 -17.20 -49.28
N THR A 47 -42.13 -17.82 -48.47
CA THR A 47 -41.35 -17.12 -47.41
C THR A 47 -40.21 -18.02 -46.92
N LYS A 48 -39.31 -18.43 -47.81
CA LYS A 48 -37.97 -18.82 -47.35
C LYS A 48 -37.32 -17.53 -46.85
N ILE A 49 -36.95 -17.48 -45.56
CA ILE A 49 -36.01 -16.47 -45.09
C ILE A 49 -34.81 -16.56 -46.04
N ASP A 50 -34.50 -15.48 -46.74
CA ASP A 50 -33.38 -15.50 -47.67
C ASP A 50 -32.12 -15.76 -46.84
N THR A 51 -31.27 -16.67 -47.31
CA THR A 51 -29.93 -16.88 -46.73
C THR A 51 -29.19 -15.54 -46.58
N ARG A 52 -29.52 -14.57 -47.44
CA ARG A 52 -29.08 -13.17 -47.36
C ARG A 52 -29.57 -12.43 -46.11
N ASP A 53 -30.86 -12.55 -45.75
CA ASP A 53 -31.40 -11.92 -44.53
C ASP A 53 -30.71 -12.44 -43.26
N ILE A 54 -30.42 -13.76 -43.21
CA ILE A 54 -29.70 -14.38 -42.09
C ILE A 54 -28.26 -13.86 -42.02
N ALA A 55 -27.60 -13.72 -43.17
CA ALA A 55 -26.25 -13.17 -43.24
C ALA A 55 -26.23 -11.70 -42.79
N ASP A 56 -27.22 -10.91 -43.20
CA ASP A 56 -27.36 -9.50 -42.82
C ASP A 56 -27.59 -9.35 -41.31
N TYR A 57 -28.50 -10.13 -40.71
CA TYR A 57 -28.69 -10.15 -39.25
C TYR A 57 -27.41 -10.54 -38.51
N LYS A 58 -26.71 -11.57 -39.00
CA LYS A 58 -25.45 -12.01 -38.40
C LYS A 58 -24.39 -10.91 -38.46
N GLN A 59 -24.30 -10.19 -39.58
CA GLN A 59 -23.37 -9.09 -39.75
C GLN A 59 -23.72 -7.90 -38.85
N GLU A 60 -25.00 -7.52 -38.76
CA GLU A 60 -25.47 -6.44 -37.88
C GLU A 60 -25.15 -6.76 -36.40
N ILE A 61 -25.40 -7.99 -35.94
CA ILE A 61 -25.07 -8.44 -34.57
C ILE A 61 -23.56 -8.37 -34.33
N LEU A 62 -22.75 -8.89 -35.26
CA LEU A 62 -21.29 -8.88 -35.13
C LEU A 62 -20.73 -7.46 -35.07
N GLN A 63 -21.25 -6.55 -35.90
CA GLN A 63 -20.85 -5.15 -35.90
C GLN A 63 -21.22 -4.45 -34.59
N ALA A 64 -22.46 -4.60 -34.13
CA ALA A 64 -22.91 -3.99 -32.88
C ALA A 64 -22.14 -4.56 -31.67
N THR A 65 -21.85 -5.87 -31.67
CA THR A 65 -21.03 -6.53 -30.64
C THR A 65 -19.62 -5.97 -30.62
N ARG A 66 -19.00 -5.77 -31.80
CA ARG A 66 -17.66 -5.20 -31.92
C ARG A 66 -17.60 -3.78 -31.36
N ILE A 67 -18.54 -2.91 -31.74
CA ILE A 67 -18.61 -1.53 -31.24
C ILE A 67 -18.72 -1.50 -29.71
N CYS A 68 -19.61 -2.32 -29.15
CA CYS A 68 -19.77 -2.43 -27.70
C CYS A 68 -18.49 -2.93 -27.01
N LYS A 69 -17.85 -3.97 -27.57
CA LYS A 69 -16.59 -4.52 -27.06
C LYS A 69 -15.45 -3.49 -27.09
N ASP A 70 -15.33 -2.73 -28.16
CA ASP A 70 -14.31 -1.69 -28.31
C ASP A 70 -14.53 -0.57 -27.28
N ALA A 71 -15.79 -0.17 -27.04
CA ALA A 71 -16.13 0.81 -26.01
C ALA A 71 -15.84 0.31 -24.58
N VAL A 72 -16.11 -0.97 -24.28
CA VAL A 72 -15.75 -1.61 -23.01
C VAL A 72 -14.24 -1.59 -22.80
N ASN A 73 -13.48 -2.03 -23.80
CA ASN A 73 -12.01 -2.07 -23.71
C ASN A 73 -11.43 -0.67 -23.54
N PHE A 74 -11.95 0.33 -24.25
CA PHE A 74 -11.53 1.71 -24.11
C PHE A 74 -11.77 2.24 -22.69
N CYS A 75 -12.97 2.02 -22.13
CA CYS A 75 -13.27 2.42 -20.77
C CYS A 75 -12.42 1.69 -19.73
N GLN A 76 -12.15 0.39 -19.91
CA GLN A 76 -11.26 -0.37 -19.04
C GLN A 76 -9.84 0.21 -19.06
N ASN A 77 -9.30 0.50 -20.25
CA ASN A 77 -7.97 1.07 -20.40
C ASN A 77 -7.89 2.48 -19.77
N GLN A 78 -8.91 3.31 -19.94
CA GLN A 78 -8.99 4.65 -19.33
C GLN A 78 -9.10 4.56 -17.80
N LEU A 79 -9.97 3.71 -17.27
CA LEU A 79 -10.11 3.49 -15.83
C LEU A 79 -8.82 2.94 -15.24
N GLN A 80 -8.17 1.99 -15.90
CA GLN A 80 -6.86 1.49 -15.47
C GLN A 80 -5.84 2.63 -15.46
N ALA A 81 -5.78 3.47 -16.50
CA ALA A 81 -4.88 4.63 -16.54
C ALA A 81 -5.17 5.63 -15.41
N GLU A 82 -6.44 5.91 -15.10
CA GLU A 82 -6.82 6.77 -13.97
C GLU A 82 -6.50 6.14 -12.62
N VAL A 83 -6.69 4.82 -12.45
CA VAL A 83 -6.25 4.08 -11.26
C VAL A 83 -4.72 4.18 -11.12
N TRP A 84 -3.97 4.10 -12.21
CA TRP A 84 -2.52 4.32 -12.20
C TRP A 84 -2.14 5.78 -11.88
N LYS A 85 -2.95 6.77 -12.27
CA LYS A 85 -2.76 8.16 -11.87
C LYS A 85 -3.04 8.38 -10.38
N VAL A 86 -4.08 7.75 -9.83
CA VAL A 86 -4.36 7.76 -8.38
C VAL A 86 -3.27 7.01 -7.61
N ALA A 87 -2.71 5.93 -8.17
CA ALA A 87 -1.53 5.26 -7.62
C ALA A 87 -0.25 6.11 -7.71
N ARG A 88 -0.21 7.12 -8.59
CA ARG A 88 0.87 8.13 -8.70
C ARG A 88 0.64 9.37 -7.86
N LEU A 89 -0.58 9.62 -7.37
CA LEU A 89 -0.78 10.58 -6.29
C LEU A 89 -0.08 9.97 -5.09
N GLU A 90 1.03 10.56 -4.66
CA GLU A 90 1.72 10.07 -3.47
C GLU A 90 0.67 9.92 -2.37
N PRO A 91 0.52 8.72 -1.75
CA PRO A 91 -0.33 8.61 -0.57
C PRO A 91 0.11 9.72 0.37
N LYS A 92 -0.84 10.44 1.00
CA LYS A 92 -0.54 11.44 2.03
C LYS A 92 0.63 10.89 2.85
N LYS A 93 1.81 11.52 2.73
CA LYS A 93 3.04 10.97 3.31
C LYS A 93 2.70 10.56 4.75
N PRO A 94 2.90 9.28 5.12
CA PRO A 94 2.68 8.86 6.49
C PRO A 94 3.47 9.82 7.36
N ARG A 95 2.81 10.48 8.30
CA ARG A 95 3.53 11.33 9.25
C ARG A 95 4.18 10.37 10.22
N PRO A 96 5.50 10.14 10.14
CA PRO A 96 6.14 9.05 10.87
C PRO A 96 6.01 9.24 12.39
N MET A 97 5.76 10.48 12.83
CA MET A 97 5.56 10.90 14.22
C MET A 97 4.10 11.27 14.56
N GLY A 98 3.14 10.99 13.67
CA GLY A 98 1.76 11.44 13.82
C GLY A 98 1.61 12.98 13.83
N THR A 99 0.48 13.50 14.32
CA THR A 99 0.23 14.95 14.46
C THR A 99 -0.07 15.38 15.90
N GLN A 100 0.07 14.48 16.86
CA GLN A 100 -0.51 14.65 18.20
C GLN A 100 0.52 14.73 19.32
N HIS A 101 1.77 14.36 19.07
CA HIS A 101 2.79 14.34 20.12
C HIS A 101 3.44 15.71 20.30
N LYS A 102 3.64 16.10 21.56
CA LYS A 102 4.49 17.22 21.98
C LYS A 102 5.70 16.64 22.69
N THR A 103 6.83 17.34 22.60
CA THR A 103 8.04 17.00 23.36
C THR A 103 7.87 17.20 24.87
N CYS A 104 8.79 16.62 25.63
CA CYS A 104 8.83 16.75 27.08
C CYS A 104 8.92 18.22 27.47
N LEU A 105 8.18 18.61 28.51
CA LEU A 105 8.34 19.94 29.08
C LEU A 105 9.77 20.08 29.67
N PRO A 106 10.40 21.26 29.57
CA PRO A 106 11.71 21.48 30.16
C PRO A 106 11.75 21.08 31.64
N GLY A 107 12.82 20.39 32.06
CA GLY A 107 12.98 19.91 33.44
C GLY A 107 12.16 18.67 33.80
N THR A 108 11.37 18.11 32.88
CA THR A 108 10.65 16.84 33.11
C THR A 108 11.37 15.65 32.49
N ARG A 109 11.09 14.43 32.97
CA ARG A 109 11.64 13.16 32.42
C ARG A 109 13.18 13.15 32.30
N VAL A 110 13.87 13.97 33.11
CA VAL A 110 15.32 14.20 33.01
C VAL A 110 16.13 12.91 33.14
N ALA A 111 15.76 12.05 34.09
CA ALA A 111 16.48 10.81 34.35
C ALA A 111 16.42 9.86 33.13
N ILE A 112 15.22 9.60 32.60
CA ILE A 112 15.05 8.68 31.46
C ILE A 112 15.66 9.25 30.18
N LEU A 113 15.52 10.55 29.91
CA LEU A 113 16.17 11.18 28.76
C LEU A 113 17.69 11.09 28.86
N ARG A 114 18.27 11.26 30.06
CA ARG A 114 19.71 11.08 30.28
C ARG A 114 20.16 9.65 30.02
N GLU A 115 19.39 8.68 30.50
CA GLU A 115 19.67 7.26 30.30
C GLU A 115 19.68 6.90 28.81
N ILE A 116 18.67 7.36 28.05
CA ILE A 116 18.59 7.12 26.60
C ILE A 116 19.77 7.77 25.87
N ARG A 117 20.17 8.99 26.24
CA ARG A 117 21.35 9.65 25.66
C ARG A 117 22.61 8.82 25.85
N GLN A 118 22.88 8.40 27.09
CA GLN A 118 24.04 7.58 27.43
C GLN A 118 24.02 6.26 26.65
N TRP A 119 22.88 5.58 26.65
CA TRP A 119 22.69 4.37 25.87
C TRP A 119 22.94 4.57 24.37
N SER A 120 22.43 5.64 23.76
CA SER A 120 22.57 5.88 22.32
C SER A 120 24.04 6.12 21.91
N LEU A 121 24.81 6.78 22.77
CA LEU A 121 26.21 7.15 22.51
C LEU A 121 27.21 6.04 22.83
N ASP A 122 26.83 5.02 23.60
CA ASP A 122 27.74 3.96 24.02
C ASP A 122 28.03 2.95 22.89
N PRO A 123 29.24 2.93 22.29
CA PRO A 123 29.57 1.99 21.22
C PRO A 123 29.74 0.55 21.71
N ASN A 124 29.87 0.34 23.03
CA ASN A 124 30.16 -0.93 23.68
C ASN A 124 28.97 -1.46 24.49
N ALA A 125 27.80 -0.83 24.40
CA ALA A 125 26.63 -1.32 25.11
C ALA A 125 26.26 -2.70 24.55
N ASP A 126 26.47 -3.74 25.35
CA ASP A 126 25.95 -5.11 25.12
C ASP A 126 24.43 -5.12 24.85
N LYS A 127 23.75 -4.00 25.12
CA LYS A 127 22.32 -3.78 24.95
C LYS A 127 22.05 -2.90 23.72
N CYS A 128 21.87 -3.51 22.56
CA CYS A 128 21.44 -2.79 21.34
C CYS A 128 19.96 -2.35 21.36
N ILE A 129 19.21 -2.69 22.41
CA ILE A 129 17.79 -2.34 22.58
C ILE A 129 17.61 -1.49 23.83
N PHE A 130 16.98 -0.32 23.67
CA PHE A 130 16.35 0.43 24.75
C PHE A 130 14.84 0.25 24.65
N TRP A 131 14.23 -0.45 25.60
CA TRP A 131 12.79 -0.67 25.63
C TRP A 131 12.14 0.13 26.76
N LEU A 132 11.49 1.23 26.39
CA LEU A 132 10.69 2.02 27.32
C LEU A 132 9.29 1.41 27.45
N CYS A 133 9.15 0.47 28.39
CA CYS A 133 7.91 -0.23 28.68
C CYS A 133 7.17 0.42 29.86
N ASP A 134 5.92 0.84 29.64
CA ASP A 134 5.11 1.49 30.69
C ASP A 134 3.61 1.46 30.34
N VAL A 135 2.75 1.84 31.28
CA VAL A 135 1.30 1.94 31.07
C VAL A 135 0.92 3.03 30.05
N GLY A 136 -0.28 2.93 29.48
CA GLY A 136 -0.82 3.95 28.58
C GLY A 136 -0.93 5.32 29.26
N GLY A 137 -0.66 6.39 28.50
CA GLY A 137 -0.75 7.77 29.03
C GLY A 137 0.45 8.27 29.84
N SER A 138 1.48 7.46 30.06
CA SER A 138 2.67 7.89 30.81
C SER A 138 3.62 8.83 30.04
N GLY A 139 3.36 9.07 28.75
CA GLY A 139 4.14 9.99 27.92
C GLY A 139 5.36 9.37 27.25
N LYS A 140 5.37 8.05 27.01
CA LYS A 140 6.45 7.36 26.25
C LYS A 140 6.69 7.96 24.87
N SER A 141 5.62 8.19 24.10
CA SER A 141 5.69 8.84 22.78
C SER A 141 6.26 10.26 22.85
N THR A 142 5.99 10.96 23.95
CA THR A 142 6.58 12.29 24.22
C THR A 142 8.08 12.19 24.49
N VAL A 143 8.55 11.17 25.22
CA VAL A 143 9.98 10.90 25.39
C VAL A 143 10.62 10.53 24.06
N ALA A 144 10.00 9.63 23.28
CA ALA A 144 10.47 9.22 21.96
C ALA A 144 10.61 10.42 21.01
N LEU A 145 9.59 11.27 20.92
CA LEU A 145 9.62 12.48 20.11
C LEU A 145 10.71 13.47 20.57
N THR A 146 10.92 13.61 21.88
CA THR A 146 11.98 14.49 22.40
C THR A 146 13.36 14.04 21.97
N MET A 147 13.63 12.73 22.08
CA MET A 147 14.91 12.17 21.65
C MET A 147 15.11 12.28 20.14
N CYS A 148 14.04 12.04 19.38
CA CYS A 148 14.01 12.32 17.95
C CYS A 148 14.46 13.77 17.66
N GLU A 149 13.75 14.79 18.15
CA GLU A 149 14.10 16.19 17.88
C GLU A 149 15.54 16.54 18.31
N GLU A 150 16.04 15.94 19.38
CA GLU A 150 17.44 16.10 19.80
C GLU A 150 18.43 15.51 18.78
N TRP A 151 18.16 14.30 18.28
CA TRP A 151 19.01 13.64 17.29
C TRP A 151 18.98 14.31 15.91
N ASP A 152 17.87 14.93 15.51
CA ASP A 152 17.81 15.72 14.27
C ASP A 152 18.83 16.88 14.27
N ASN A 153 19.17 17.37 15.45
CA ASN A 153 20.11 18.47 15.65
C ASN A 153 21.50 18.00 16.07
N THR A 154 21.75 16.69 16.09
CA THR A 154 23.03 16.09 16.50
C THR A 154 23.81 15.61 15.28
N GLU A 155 24.96 16.23 15.01
CA GLU A 155 25.80 15.85 13.88
C GLU A 155 26.28 14.40 13.99
N GLY A 156 26.21 13.65 12.88
CA GLY A 156 26.69 12.27 12.80
C GLY A 156 25.74 11.22 13.37
N VAL A 157 24.57 11.61 13.89
CA VAL A 157 23.52 10.66 14.31
C VAL A 157 22.50 10.50 13.18
N LEU A 158 22.38 9.28 12.65
CA LEU A 158 21.29 8.92 11.76
C LEU A 158 20.13 8.34 12.58
N VAL A 159 18.92 8.81 12.36
CA VAL A 159 17.71 8.29 13.02
C VAL A 159 16.70 7.82 12.00
N GLY A 160 16.11 6.65 12.20
CA GLY A 160 14.97 6.18 11.42
C GLY A 160 13.74 6.05 12.33
N ARG A 161 12.59 6.59 11.91
CA ARG A 161 11.43 6.73 12.80
C ARG A 161 10.19 6.04 12.26
N PHE A 162 9.48 5.37 13.15
CA PHE A 162 8.15 4.85 12.89
C PHE A 162 7.28 4.87 14.15
N PHE A 163 6.21 5.66 14.16
CA PHE A 163 5.28 5.75 15.28
C PHE A 163 3.99 5.03 14.88
N PHE A 164 3.74 3.90 15.53
CA PHE A 164 2.51 3.17 15.30
C PHE A 164 1.31 3.95 15.83
N SER A 165 0.17 3.82 15.15
CA SER A 165 -1.10 4.35 15.66
C SER A 165 -2.28 3.46 15.30
N LYS A 166 -3.00 2.93 16.30
CA LYS A 166 -4.22 2.11 16.08
C LYS A 166 -5.30 2.86 15.29
N ASN A 167 -5.33 4.19 15.40
CA ASN A 167 -6.32 5.05 14.78
C ASN A 167 -5.98 5.45 13.35
N ALA A 168 -4.78 5.12 12.85
CA ALA A 168 -4.36 5.40 11.48
C ALA A 168 -3.98 4.09 10.79
N ARG A 169 -4.87 3.58 9.91
CA ARG A 169 -4.66 2.29 9.23
C ARG A 169 -3.29 2.15 8.58
N GLN A 170 -2.75 3.23 8.01
CA GLN A 170 -1.43 3.24 7.40
C GLN A 170 -0.30 2.93 8.39
N THR A 171 -0.44 3.32 9.66
CA THR A 171 0.59 3.12 10.69
C THR A 171 0.13 2.18 11.80
N SER A 172 -0.93 1.39 11.61
CA SER A 172 -1.24 0.24 12.48
C SER A 172 -0.73 -1.09 11.91
N GLU A 173 -0.36 -1.12 10.63
CA GLU A 173 0.16 -2.28 9.91
C GLU A 173 1.67 -2.12 9.60
N THR A 174 2.34 -3.21 9.20
CA THR A 174 3.78 -3.20 8.89
C THR A 174 4.10 -2.90 7.42
N ASP A 175 3.09 -2.84 6.56
CA ASP A 175 3.26 -2.72 5.10
C ASP A 175 4.06 -1.49 4.67
N VAL A 176 3.93 -0.38 5.40
CA VAL A 176 4.65 0.87 5.14
C VAL A 176 5.85 1.09 6.06
N PHE A 177 6.16 0.15 6.96
CA PHE A 177 7.25 0.28 7.93
C PHE A 177 8.58 0.59 7.25
N CYS A 178 9.03 -0.30 6.35
CA CYS A 178 10.31 -0.12 5.66
C CYS A 178 10.32 1.08 4.71
N PRO A 179 9.29 1.32 3.87
CA PRO A 179 9.24 2.51 3.02
C PRO A 179 9.31 3.83 3.78
N VAL A 180 8.64 3.94 4.93
CA VAL A 180 8.64 5.15 5.76
C VAL A 180 10.01 5.40 6.38
N ILE A 181 10.60 4.38 7.01
CA ILE A 181 11.94 4.49 7.58
C ILE A 181 12.96 4.85 6.49
N ALA A 182 12.85 4.24 5.32
CA ALA A 182 13.73 4.49 4.20
C ALA A 182 13.64 5.95 3.69
N ASP A 183 12.43 6.52 3.59
CA ASP A 183 12.26 7.94 3.26
C ASP A 183 12.93 8.83 4.32
N ASP A 184 12.70 8.52 5.61
CA ASP A 184 13.22 9.27 6.75
C ASP A 184 14.76 9.31 6.78
N ILE A 185 15.42 8.15 6.70
CA ILE A 185 16.88 8.07 6.70
C ILE A 185 17.50 8.63 5.40
N SER A 186 16.79 8.56 4.28
CA SER A 186 17.26 9.12 3.02
C SER A 186 17.29 10.64 3.02
N GLY A 187 16.40 11.28 3.79
CA GLY A 187 16.40 12.74 3.98
C GLY A 187 17.63 13.25 4.73
N GLN A 188 18.26 12.39 5.53
CA GLN A 188 19.42 12.72 6.37
C GLN A 188 20.76 12.36 5.71
N ASN A 189 20.80 11.38 4.81
CA ASN A 189 22.04 10.91 4.19
C ASN A 189 21.95 10.77 2.66
N LYS A 190 22.72 11.59 1.92
CA LYS A 190 22.72 11.62 0.45
C LYS A 190 23.15 10.31 -0.20
N MET A 191 24.05 9.56 0.45
CA MET A 191 24.52 8.27 -0.08
C MET A 191 23.40 7.23 0.00
N ILE A 192 22.70 7.17 1.14
CA ILE A 192 21.52 6.31 1.33
C ILE A 192 20.41 6.69 0.34
N LEU A 193 20.14 7.98 0.15
CA LEU A 193 19.16 8.46 -0.83
C LEU A 193 19.44 7.96 -2.25
N LYS A 194 20.70 8.06 -2.70
CA LYS A 194 21.09 7.60 -4.04
C LYS A 194 20.83 6.10 -4.19
N GLN A 195 21.18 5.30 -3.18
CA GLN A 195 21.00 3.85 -3.23
C GLN A 195 19.54 3.45 -3.23
N ILE A 196 18.71 4.03 -2.36
CA ILE A 196 17.28 3.75 -2.31
C ILE A 196 16.62 4.08 -3.66
N LYS A 197 17.05 5.15 -4.35
CA LYS A 197 16.57 5.45 -5.70
C LYS A 197 16.92 4.33 -6.69
N THR A 198 18.18 3.90 -6.73
CA THR A 198 18.62 2.79 -7.59
C THR A 198 17.86 1.49 -7.29
N ILE A 199 17.71 1.12 -6.01
CA ILE A 199 16.96 -0.07 -5.59
C ILE A 199 15.50 -0.02 -6.07
N LYS A 200 14.84 1.15 -5.98
CA LYS A 200 13.46 1.34 -6.44
C LYS A 200 13.34 1.30 -7.97
N GLU A 201 14.37 1.73 -8.69
CA GLU A 201 14.44 1.65 -10.16
C GLU A 201 14.64 0.19 -10.62
N GLU A 202 15.46 -0.58 -9.90
CA GLU A 202 15.80 -1.97 -10.21
C GLU A 202 14.70 -2.98 -9.85
N ASP A 203 13.98 -2.79 -8.72
CA ASP A 203 12.81 -3.60 -8.36
C ASP A 203 11.53 -2.76 -8.23
N PRO A 204 10.81 -2.50 -9.35
CA PRO A 204 9.52 -1.81 -9.32
C PRO A 204 8.44 -2.52 -8.50
N ASN A 205 8.60 -3.82 -8.21
CA ASN A 205 7.66 -4.59 -7.41
C ASN A 205 7.97 -4.56 -5.91
N LEU A 206 9.03 -3.85 -5.48
CA LEU A 206 9.48 -3.77 -4.09
C LEU A 206 8.35 -3.48 -3.07
N PRO A 207 7.39 -2.56 -3.31
CA PRO A 207 6.30 -2.30 -2.37
C PRO A 207 5.37 -3.50 -2.13
N ARG A 208 5.37 -4.49 -3.02
CA ARG A 208 4.55 -5.71 -2.92
C ARG A 208 5.32 -6.90 -2.33
N ARG A 209 6.62 -6.72 -2.04
CA ARG A 209 7.46 -7.76 -1.43
C ARG A 209 7.18 -7.83 0.08
N GLY A 210 7.45 -8.99 0.68
CA GLY A 210 7.27 -9.17 2.12
C GLY A 210 8.22 -8.31 2.97
N LEU A 211 7.85 -8.13 4.25
CA LEU A 211 8.55 -7.29 5.22
C LEU A 211 10.07 -7.53 5.25
N ARG A 212 10.49 -8.80 5.34
CA ARG A 212 11.91 -9.18 5.40
C ARG A 212 12.71 -8.73 4.16
N HIS A 213 12.12 -8.88 2.98
CA HIS A 213 12.77 -8.47 1.73
C HIS A 213 12.85 -6.94 1.63
N GLN A 214 11.77 -6.25 1.99
CA GLN A 214 11.77 -4.80 2.03
C GLN A 214 12.79 -4.26 3.06
N PHE A 215 12.90 -4.87 4.24
CA PHE A 215 13.88 -4.48 5.25
C PHE A 215 15.32 -4.63 4.74
N SER A 216 15.64 -5.79 4.14
CA SER A 216 16.95 -6.04 3.52
C SER A 216 17.30 -4.95 2.52
N LYS A 217 16.39 -4.68 1.58
CA LYS A 217 16.64 -3.79 0.45
C LYS A 217 16.60 -2.31 0.82
N LEU A 218 15.69 -1.88 1.68
CA LEU A 218 15.45 -0.47 1.96
C LEU A 218 16.18 0.05 3.20
N ILE A 219 16.60 -0.84 4.10
CA ILE A 219 17.20 -0.45 5.38
C ILE A 219 18.60 -1.05 5.51
N GLU A 220 18.72 -2.37 5.52
CA GLU A 220 20.00 -3.06 5.80
C GLU A 220 21.09 -2.76 4.76
N GLU A 221 20.83 -3.02 3.48
CA GLU A 221 21.80 -2.81 2.40
C GLU A 221 22.25 -1.33 2.33
N PRO A 222 21.35 -0.32 2.37
CA PRO A 222 21.75 1.08 2.39
C PRO A 222 22.62 1.48 3.58
N LEU A 223 22.30 0.97 4.78
CA LEU A 223 23.03 1.30 6.00
C LEU A 223 24.41 0.63 6.05
N GLN A 224 24.51 -0.63 5.60
CA GLN A 224 25.78 -1.34 5.51
C GLN A 224 26.74 -0.61 4.58
N LEU A 225 26.26 -0.17 3.42
CA LEU A 225 27.09 0.55 2.45
C LEU A 225 27.47 1.96 2.95
N ALA A 226 26.57 2.65 3.66
CA ALA A 226 26.88 3.95 4.28
C ALA A 226 27.84 3.82 5.49
N GLY A 227 27.95 2.64 6.09
CA GLY A 227 28.83 2.38 7.23
C GLY A 227 28.52 3.24 8.46
N THR A 228 27.29 3.72 8.62
CA THR A 228 26.89 4.66 9.67
C THR A 228 26.20 3.97 10.84
N TYR A 229 26.30 4.57 12.02
CA TYR A 229 25.46 4.25 13.17
C TYR A 229 24.04 4.75 12.92
N ILE A 230 23.04 3.98 13.35
CA ILE A 230 21.64 4.35 13.28
C ILE A 230 20.92 4.01 14.59
N VAL A 231 20.07 4.91 15.04
CA VAL A 231 19.03 4.62 16.03
C VAL A 231 17.70 4.48 15.30
N LEU A 232 17.09 3.30 15.37
CA LEU A 232 15.74 3.07 14.87
C LEU A 232 14.74 3.24 16.01
N VAL A 233 13.92 4.28 15.92
CA VAL A 233 12.90 4.62 16.90
C VAL A 233 11.56 4.04 16.46
N ILE A 234 11.02 3.15 17.27
CA ILE A 234 9.73 2.50 17.04
C ILE A 234 8.82 2.80 18.22
N ASP A 235 7.95 3.78 18.04
CA ASP A 235 7.03 4.21 19.08
C ASP A 235 5.72 3.41 19.01
N ALA A 236 5.17 3.13 20.20
CA ALA A 236 3.89 2.50 20.41
C ALA A 236 3.77 1.14 19.71
N MET A 237 4.75 0.24 19.87
CA MET A 237 4.72 -1.11 19.26
C MET A 237 3.43 -1.90 19.60
N ASP A 238 2.81 -1.64 20.76
CA ASP A 238 1.51 -2.22 21.14
C ASP A 238 0.32 -1.73 20.29
N GLU A 239 0.53 -0.69 19.49
CA GLU A 239 -0.39 -0.14 18.50
C GLU A 239 -0.26 -0.75 17.10
N CYS A 240 0.78 -1.55 16.85
CA CYS A 240 0.85 -2.43 15.71
C CYS A 240 -0.16 -3.57 15.86
N LYS A 241 -0.79 -3.97 14.75
CA LYS A 241 -1.68 -5.14 14.69
C LYS A 241 -0.97 -6.39 15.20
N GLU A 242 -1.67 -7.13 16.07
CA GLU A 242 -1.13 -8.28 16.77
C GLU A 242 -0.62 -9.36 15.82
N GLU A 243 -1.34 -9.59 14.72
CA GLU A 243 -0.97 -10.56 13.69
C GLU A 243 0.32 -10.23 12.92
N MET A 244 0.78 -8.96 12.95
CA MET A 244 1.96 -8.49 12.22
C MET A 244 3.14 -8.17 13.15
N ARG A 245 2.88 -7.66 14.37
CA ARG A 245 3.92 -7.13 15.25
C ARG A 245 4.95 -8.19 15.66
N GLY A 246 4.51 -9.45 15.84
CA GLY A 246 5.42 -10.54 16.19
C GLY A 246 6.48 -10.83 15.11
N GLU A 247 6.12 -10.77 13.83
CA GLU A 247 7.08 -10.92 12.72
C GLU A 247 8.08 -9.77 12.72
N LEU A 248 7.59 -8.54 12.88
CA LEU A 248 8.44 -7.35 12.91
C LEU A 248 9.44 -7.38 14.06
N ILE A 249 9.00 -7.66 15.29
CA ILE A 249 9.90 -7.69 16.46
C ILE A 249 10.98 -8.75 16.28
N LYS A 250 10.62 -9.95 15.81
CA LYS A 250 11.60 -11.02 15.54
C LYS A 250 12.61 -10.60 14.49
N LEU A 251 12.16 -10.02 13.37
CA LEU A 251 13.06 -9.51 12.33
C LEU A 251 14.03 -8.46 12.89
N LEU A 252 13.55 -7.50 13.68
CA LEU A 252 14.37 -6.46 14.26
C LEU A 252 15.44 -7.02 15.20
N VAL A 253 15.06 -7.95 16.07
CA VAL A 253 15.98 -8.64 16.99
C VAL A 253 17.02 -9.46 16.23
N GLU A 254 16.60 -10.24 15.23
CA GLU A 254 17.51 -11.01 14.37
C GLU A 254 18.56 -10.10 13.69
N LYS A 255 18.15 -8.89 13.26
CA LYS A 255 19.03 -7.96 12.54
C LYS A 255 20.06 -7.28 13.42
N LEU A 256 19.88 -7.24 14.75
CA LEU A 256 20.91 -6.73 15.66
C LEU A 256 22.23 -7.49 15.53
N SER A 257 22.17 -8.80 15.23
CA SER A 257 23.38 -9.63 15.05
C SER A 257 24.10 -9.37 13.73
N SER A 258 23.38 -9.06 12.65
CA SER A 258 23.98 -8.77 11.33
C SER A 258 24.28 -7.29 11.10
N MET A 259 23.76 -6.41 11.95
CA MET A 259 23.90 -4.96 11.85
C MET A 259 24.45 -4.38 13.17
N PRO A 260 25.77 -4.49 13.44
CA PRO A 260 26.36 -4.07 14.72
C PRO A 260 26.28 -2.55 14.98
N LYS A 261 25.91 -1.76 13.97
CA LYS A 261 25.72 -0.31 14.05
C LYS A 261 24.24 0.10 14.24
N LEU A 262 23.34 -0.87 14.37
CA LEU A 262 21.90 -0.67 14.60
C LEU A 262 21.60 -0.69 16.09
N LYS A 263 20.92 0.36 16.57
CA LYS A 263 20.29 0.40 17.88
C LYS A 263 18.78 0.56 17.74
N LEU A 264 18.03 -0.08 18.62
CA LEU A 264 16.56 -0.02 18.64
C LEU A 264 16.09 0.73 19.88
N PHE A 265 15.37 1.84 19.67
CA PHE A 265 14.62 2.48 20.74
C PHE A 265 13.14 2.17 20.55
N ILE A 266 12.60 1.31 21.40
CA ILE A 266 11.23 0.82 21.30
C ILE A 266 10.42 1.34 22.48
N THR A 267 9.20 1.81 22.22
CA THR A 267 8.22 2.07 23.29
C THR A 267 7.03 1.14 23.13
N SER A 268 6.49 0.65 24.25
CA SER A 268 5.23 -0.10 24.24
C SER A 268 4.58 -0.20 25.62
N ARG A 269 3.36 -0.73 25.66
CA ARG A 269 2.79 -1.40 26.84
C ARG A 269 3.38 -2.79 27.04
N PRO A 270 3.30 -3.37 28.25
CA PRO A 270 3.75 -4.74 28.54
C PRO A 270 2.78 -5.80 27.99
N GLU A 271 2.52 -5.79 26.69
CA GLU A 271 1.71 -6.83 26.04
C GLU A 271 2.47 -8.18 26.10
N PRO A 272 1.81 -9.32 26.40
CA PRO A 272 2.49 -10.59 26.66
C PRO A 272 3.40 -11.06 25.51
N ASP A 273 2.97 -10.91 24.27
CA ASP A 273 3.71 -11.33 23.07
C ASP A 273 4.92 -10.42 22.76
N ILE A 274 4.82 -9.12 23.05
CA ILE A 274 5.97 -8.20 22.97
C ILE A 274 7.00 -8.56 24.05
N THR A 275 6.51 -8.73 25.28
CA THR A 275 7.30 -9.01 26.48
C THR A 275 8.09 -10.31 26.33
N ALA A 276 7.44 -11.36 25.82
CA ALA A 276 8.05 -12.68 25.60
C ALA A 276 9.27 -12.65 24.66
N ILE A 277 9.34 -11.67 23.74
CA ILE A 277 10.46 -11.54 22.80
C ILE A 277 11.51 -10.57 23.35
N LEU A 278 11.10 -9.38 23.80
CA LEU A 278 12.04 -8.32 24.17
C LEU A 278 12.71 -8.55 25.54
N GLN A 279 12.03 -9.14 26.53
CA GLN A 279 12.66 -9.39 27.84
C GLN A 279 13.83 -10.38 27.73
N VAL A 280 13.72 -11.37 26.84
CA VAL A 280 14.79 -12.35 26.59
C VAL A 280 16.06 -11.69 26.05
N GLN A 281 15.93 -10.54 25.38
CA GLN A 281 17.06 -9.80 24.80
C GLN A 281 17.68 -8.79 25.77
N LEU A 282 17.04 -8.53 26.92
CA LEU A 282 17.46 -7.51 27.89
C LEU A 282 18.04 -8.09 29.18
N GLY A 283 17.83 -9.39 29.41
CA GLY A 283 18.42 -10.17 30.52
C GLY A 283 19.71 -10.85 30.09
#